data_AF-A0A2N8M5V3-F1
#
_entry.id   AF-A0A2N8M5V3-F1
#
_cell.length_a   1.000
_cell.length_b   1.000
_cell.length_c   1.000
_cell.angle_alpha   90.00
_cell.angle_beta   90.00
_cell.angle_gamma   90.00
#
_symmetry.space_group_name_H-M   'P 1'
#
loop_
_entity.id
_entity.type
_entity.pdbx_description
1 polymer ?
#
loop_
_entity_poly.entity_id
_entity_poly.type
_entity_poly.pdbx_seq_one_letter_code
_entity_poly.pdbx_strand_id
1 'polypeptide(L)' 'MRQQPDLDPVILSIEAKLRRAGKGKRLVIQNDVEAEVNEGLVALIKEAFAVRNQLLSGSDDSIESMSGRLTMNKGRLT' A
#
# COMPACT_ATOMS: atom_id res chain seq x y z
N MET A 1 6.70 17.15 -18.61
CA MET A 1 5.44 16.41 -18.37
C MET A 1 5.66 15.50 -17.18
N ARG A 2 4.98 15.72 -16.04
CA ARG A 2 5.07 14.79 -14.90
C ARG A 2 4.16 13.61 -15.22
N GLN A 3 4.74 12.44 -15.48
CA GLN A 3 3.96 11.21 -15.53
C GLN A 3 3.60 10.90 -14.08
N GLN A 4 2.37 11.22 -13.70
CA GLN A 4 1.81 10.79 -12.44
C GLN A 4 1.47 9.32 -12.64
N PRO A 5 2.18 8.39 -11.98
CA PRO A 5 1.88 6.98 -12.17
C PRO A 5 0.43 6.75 -11.74
N ASP A 6 -0.34 6.10 -12.61
CA ASP A 6 -1.72 5.69 -12.35
C ASP A 6 -1.70 4.56 -11.31
N LEU A 7 -1.44 4.94 -10.07
CA LEU A 7 -1.46 4.07 -8.92
C LEU A 7 -2.77 4.37 -8.21
N ASP A 8 -3.69 3.40 -8.25
CA ASP A 8 -4.86 3.41 -7.39
C ASP A 8 -4.41 3.75 -5.96
N PRO A 9 -5.07 4.71 -5.29
CA PRO A 9 -4.69 5.11 -3.95
C PRO A 9 -4.76 3.90 -3.01
N VAL A 10 -3.66 3.65 -2.29
CA VAL A 10 -3.64 2.62 -1.25
C VAL A 10 -4.49 3.11 -0.08
N ILE A 11 -5.65 2.48 0.13
CA ILE A 11 -6.52 2.80 1.26
C ILE A 11 -5.90 2.21 2.53
N LEU A 12 -5.50 3.08 3.45
CA LEU A 12 -5.04 2.71 4.79
C LEU A 12 -6.12 3.09 5.81
N SER A 13 -6.56 2.10 6.59
CA SER A 13 -7.48 2.32 7.70
C SER A 13 -6.68 2.63 8.97
N ILE A 14 -6.96 3.76 9.60
CA ILE A 14 -6.42 4.10 10.93
C ILE A 14 -7.55 4.12 11.95
N GLU A 15 -7.25 3.71 13.18
CA GLU A 15 -8.19 3.87 14.28
C GLU A 15 -8.34 5.36 14.61
N ALA A 16 -9.57 5.87 14.56
CA ALA A 16 -9.89 7.26 14.87
C ALA A 16 -10.67 7.33 16.19
N LYS A 17 -10.18 8.12 17.14
CA LYS A 17 -10.94 8.44 18.35
C LYS A 17 -12.02 9.45 18.02
N LEU A 18 -13.27 9.12 18.37
CA LEU A 18 -14.42 10.01 18.17
C LEU A 18 -14.88 10.57 19.52
N ARG A 19 -15.16 11.88 19.59
CA ARG A 19 -15.82 12.51 20.74
C ARG A 19 -17.18 13.06 20.35
N ARG A 20 -18.15 12.92 21.26
CA ARG A 20 -19.48 13.52 21.06
C ARG A 20 -19.41 15.04 21.20
N ALA A 21 -20.03 15.73 20.26
CA ALA A 21 -20.32 17.16 20.34
C ALA A 21 -21.84 17.34 20.36
N GLY A 22 -22.43 17.39 21.55
CA GLY A 22 -23.87 17.50 21.74
C GLY A 22 -24.66 16.24 21.36
N LYS A 23 -25.95 16.41 21.02
CA LYS A 23 -26.82 15.30 20.60
C LYS A 23 -26.65 15.02 19.10
N GLY A 24 -26.15 13.83 18.77
CA GLY A 24 -26.12 13.30 17.41
C GLY A 24 -24.86 13.55 16.59
N LYS A 25 -23.95 14.46 16.98
CA LYS A 25 -22.70 14.71 16.25
C LYS A 25 -21.51 14.06 16.95
N ARG A 26 -20.63 13.41 16.18
CA ARG A 26 -19.34 12.89 16.64
C ARG A 26 -18.25 13.57 15.83
N LEU A 27 -17.25 14.11 16.51
CA LEU A 27 -16.08 14.74 15.91
C LEU A 27 -14.92 13.75 15.98
N VAL A 28 -14.15 13.67 14.89
CA VAL A 28 -12.84 13.00 14.90
C VAL A 28 -11.90 13.85 15.73
N ILE A 29 -11.36 13.27 16.80
CA ILE A 29 -10.28 13.89 17.57
C ILE A 29 -8.98 13.34 16.98
N GLN A 30 -8.22 14.22 16.33
CA GLN A 30 -6.82 13.96 16.06
C GLN A 30 -6.12 13.80 17.41
N ASN A 31 -5.43 12.68 17.65
CA ASN A 31 -4.59 12.55 18.84
C ASN A 31 -3.57 13.71 18.81
N ASP A 32 -3.27 14.33 19.97
CA ASP A 32 -2.38 15.49 20.11
C ASP A 32 -0.92 15.23 19.70
N VAL A 33 -0.62 14.03 19.20
CA VAL A 33 0.62 13.74 18.49
C VAL A 33 0.33 14.01 17.03
N GLU A 34 0.91 15.08 16.48
CA GLU A 34 1.22 15.11 15.05
C GLU A 34 2.08 13.88 14.79
N ALA A 35 1.43 12.77 14.45
CA ALA A 35 2.11 11.57 14.00
C ALA A 35 2.62 11.94 12.61
N GLU A 36 3.81 12.53 12.59
CA GLU A 36 4.54 12.80 11.36
C GLU A 36 4.51 11.53 10.52
N VAL A 37 4.11 11.67 9.26
CA VAL A 37 4.02 10.53 8.35
C VAL A 37 5.43 9.98 8.20
N ASN A 38 5.66 8.77 8.71
CA ASN A 38 6.98 8.15 8.65
C ASN A 38 7.35 7.89 7.17
N GLU A 39 8.33 8.63 6.66
CA GLU A 39 8.75 8.55 5.26
C GLU A 39 9.26 7.14 4.89
N GLY A 40 9.91 6.46 5.83
CA GLY A 40 10.40 5.08 5.66
C GLY A 40 9.25 4.09 5.50
N LEU A 41 8.19 4.22 6.29
CA LEU A 41 6.99 3.40 6.15
C LEU A 41 6.30 3.65 4.80
N VAL A 42 6.22 4.91 4.37
CA VAL A 42 5.67 5.26 3.05
C VAL A 42 6.48 4.64 1.92
N ALA A 43 7.81 4.69 2.01
CA ALA A 43 8.70 4.07 1.02
C ALA A 43 8.50 2.55 0.96
N LEU A 44 8.42 1.88 2.12
CA LEU A 44 8.21 0.44 2.20
C LEU A 44 6.86 0.02 1.61
N ILE A 45 5.79 0.76 1.91
CA ILE A 45 4.46 0.49 1.33
C ILE A 45 4.51 0.65 -0.20
N LYS A 46 5.13 1.73 -0.70
CA LYS A 46 5.27 1.94 -2.15
C LYS A 46 6.01 0.79 -2.82
N GLU A 47 7.11 0.34 -2.24
CA GLU A 47 7.90 -0.79 -2.75
C GLU A 47 7.07 -2.08 -2.76
N ALA A 48 6.39 -2.40 -1.67
CA ALA A 48 5.55 -3.60 -1.57
C ALA A 48 4.45 -3.62 -2.63
N PHE A 49 3.80 -2.49 -2.89
CA PHE A 49 2.79 -2.38 -3.95
C PHE A 49 3.38 -2.45 -5.36
N ALA A 50 4.56 -1.88 -5.59
CA ALA A 50 5.27 -2.01 -6.86
C ALA A 50 5.58 -3.50 -7.16
N VAL A 51 6.11 -4.23 -6.17
CA VAL A 51 6.38 -5.67 -6.27
C VAL A 51 5.10 -6.46 -6.53
N ARG A 52 4.02 -6.18 -5.80
CA ARG A 52 2.71 -6.82 -6.03
C ARG A 52 2.22 -6.58 -7.46
N ASN A 53 2.26 -5.34 -7.94
CA ASN A 53 1.78 -4.99 -9.27
C ASN A 53 2.61 -5.68 -10.36
N GLN A 54 3.93 -5.76 -10.18
CA GLN A 54 4.83 -6.49 -11.07
C GLN A 54 4.56 -8.00 -11.04
N LEU A 55 4.41 -8.60 -9.86
CA LEU A 55 4.06 -10.02 -9.71
C LEU A 55 2.75 -10.36 -10.44
N LEU A 56 1.74 -9.50 -10.30
CA LEU A 56 0.41 -9.65 -10.89
C LEU A 56 0.32 -9.12 -12.34
N SER A 57 1.43 -8.65 -12.92
CA SER A 57 1.45 -8.11 -14.28
C SER A 57 1.45 -9.22 -15.33
N GLY A 58 0.28 -9.62 -15.81
CA GLY A 58 0.15 -10.57 -16.90
C GLY A 58 -0.98 -11.56 -16.68
N SER A 59 -1.38 -12.24 -17.75
CA SER A 59 -2.56 -13.12 -17.77
C SER A 59 -2.28 -14.58 -17.38
N ASP A 60 -1.01 -14.97 -17.29
CA ASP A 60 -0.59 -16.32 -16.94
C ASP A 60 -0.30 -16.40 -15.43
N ASP A 61 -1.16 -17.10 -14.70
CA ASP A 61 -1.11 -17.19 -13.24
C ASP A 61 -0.28 -18.38 -12.74
N SER A 62 0.49 -19.03 -13.63
CA SER A 62 1.48 -20.04 -13.21
C SER A 62 2.57 -19.39 -12.36
N ILE A 63 2.97 -20.08 -11.27
CA ILE A 63 4.02 -19.63 -10.35
C ILE A 63 5.33 -19.30 -11.09
N GLU A 64 5.70 -20.09 -12.10
CA GLU A 64 6.91 -19.86 -12.89
C GLU A 64 6.82 -18.54 -13.67
N SER A 65 5.66 -18.26 -14.27
CA SER A 65 5.38 -17.04 -15.02
C SER A 65 5.39 -15.81 -14.11
N MET A 66 4.73 -15.93 -12.95
CA MET A 66 4.68 -14.88 -11.92
C MET A 66 6.07 -14.59 -11.34
N SER A 67 6.85 -15.62 -11.00
CA SER A 67 8.22 -15.49 -10.48
C SER A 67 9.16 -14.86 -11.53
N GLY A 68 9.00 -15.25 -12.80
CA GLY A 68 9.74 -14.68 -13.92
C GLY A 68 9.57 -13.16 -14.05
N ARG A 69 8.40 -12.61 -13.69
CA ARG A 69 8.15 -11.15 -13.72
C ARG A 69 8.99 -10.40 -12.70
N LEU A 70 9.29 -11.01 -11.55
CA LEU A 70 10.05 -10.37 -10.46
C LEU A 70 11.56 -10.40 -10.68
N THR A 71 12.05 -10.93 -11.81
CA THR A 71 13.49 -11.21 -12.02
C THR A 71 14.10 -12.05 -10.89
N MET A 72 13.27 -12.82 -10.16
CA MET A 72 13.72 -13.77 -9.17
C MET A 72 14.38 -14.92 -9.92
N ASN A 73 15.70 -14.88 -9.90
CA ASN A 73 16.62 -15.81 -10.51
C ASN A 73 16.21 -17.25 -10.22
N LYS A 74 16.15 -18.01 -11.31
CA LYS A 74 15.66 -19.38 -11.48
C LYS A 74 16.36 -20.36 -10.53
N GLY A 75 15.93 -20.40 -9.27
CA GLY A 75 16.18 -21.53 -8.38
C GLY A 75 15.32 -22.69 -8.85
N ARG A 76 15.77 -23.38 -9.90
CA ARG A 76 15.16 -24.62 -10.38
C ARG A 76 15.06 -25.60 -9.20
N LEU A 77 13.84 -25.85 -8.73
CA LEU A 77 13.50 -27.09 -8.04
C LEU A 77 13.42 -28.16 -9.14
N THR A 78 14.56 -28.69 -9.53
CA THR A 78 14.65 -29.99 -10.24
C THR A 78 14.72 -31.11 -9.23
#